data_AF-A0A933J9R8-F1
#
_entry.id   AF-A0A933J9R8-F1
#
_cell.length_a   1.000
_cell.length_b   1.000
_cell.length_c   1.000
_cell.angle_alpha   90.00
_cell.angle_beta   90.00
_cell.angle_gamma   90.00
#
_symmetry.space_group_name_H-M   'P 1'
#
loop_
_entity.id
_entity.type
_entity.pdbx_description
1 polymer ?
#
loop_
_entity_poly.entity_id
_entity_poly.type
_entity_poly.pdbx_seq_one_letter_code
_entity_poly.pdbx_strand_id
1 'polypeptide(L)'
;MKRWLLFLTVFAALFVALTLQPVTIARADGGPHGGYSATTDSCAACHRAHTAGAPRLLAFESERGLCLTCHGAAGRGANTDIENGTYHANGGSDVGKANTPDNAPLLGGGLVNYQGKPVTSVHDADNSTTAAWGNGVNRGATANLSAGNLSCSSCHNPHGSANYRLIRTVVNGNPVSVAQVDEGNAKNYAQENWGAGYSSLCSACHSSYLVTSKGSGSNMTLLQTGGTTHRVDMNYKYAGMESGTNQNPETVGYQSYTLPLAQSGPDADTSKNIVTCATCHAAHGTSAQMTGLANSGALPGRTSASDSALLRLDNRGVCQVCHQQGVR
;
A
#
# COMPACT_ATOMS: atom_id res chain seq x y z
N MET A 1 -35.27 41.85 -23.17
CA MET A 1 -34.39 41.03 -24.04
C MET A 1 -32.90 41.24 -23.76
N LYS A 2 -32.34 42.47 -23.82
CA LYS A 2 -30.89 42.72 -23.60
C LYS A 2 -30.34 42.28 -22.22
N ARG A 3 -31.11 42.40 -21.15
CA ARG A 3 -30.71 41.94 -19.81
C ARG A 3 -30.59 40.42 -19.69
N TRP A 4 -31.41 39.67 -20.41
CA TRP A 4 -31.44 38.20 -20.33
C TRP A 4 -30.30 37.56 -21.12
N LEU A 5 -29.93 38.17 -22.25
CA LEU A 5 -28.73 37.83 -23.02
C LEU A 5 -27.45 38.04 -22.19
N LEU A 6 -27.35 39.14 -21.42
CA LEU A 6 -26.23 39.41 -20.52
C LEU A 6 -26.11 38.36 -19.40
N PHE A 7 -27.24 37.93 -18.81
CA PHE A 7 -27.24 36.86 -17.81
C PHE A 7 -26.80 35.51 -18.38
N LEU A 8 -27.26 35.14 -19.58
CA LEU A 8 -26.85 33.89 -20.24
C LEU A 8 -25.37 33.88 -20.62
N THR A 9 -24.81 35.01 -21.10
CA THR A 9 -23.38 35.10 -21.43
C THR A 9 -22.50 35.05 -20.20
N VAL A 10 -22.91 35.69 -19.09
CA VAL A 10 -22.16 35.64 -17.82
C VAL A 10 -22.23 34.24 -17.21
N PHE A 11 -23.39 33.58 -17.26
CA PHE A 11 -23.55 32.22 -16.75
C PHE A 11 -22.76 31.21 -17.58
N ALA A 12 -22.74 31.33 -18.91
CA ALA A 12 -21.92 30.48 -19.78
C ALA A 12 -20.41 30.72 -19.57
N ALA A 13 -19.97 31.97 -19.40
CA ALA A 13 -18.57 32.27 -19.11
C ALA A 13 -18.13 31.75 -17.73
N LEU A 14 -19.00 31.84 -16.71
CA LEU A 14 -18.77 31.25 -15.39
C LEU A 14 -18.76 29.73 -15.43
N PHE A 15 -19.65 29.09 -16.22
CA PHE A 15 -19.69 27.64 -16.37
C PHE A 15 -18.43 27.12 -17.08
N VAL A 16 -17.98 27.80 -18.14
CA VAL A 16 -16.73 27.47 -18.85
C VAL A 16 -15.52 27.66 -17.94
N ALA A 17 -15.46 28.76 -17.17
CA ALA A 17 -14.39 29.01 -16.19
C ALA A 17 -14.38 27.99 -15.03
N LEU A 18 -15.54 27.46 -14.65
CA LEU A 18 -15.66 26.44 -13.60
C LEU A 18 -15.28 25.03 -14.10
N THR A 19 -15.44 24.75 -15.40
CA THR A 19 -15.03 23.47 -16.01
C THR A 19 -13.57 23.43 -16.49
N LEU A 20 -12.90 24.58 -16.57
CA LEU A 20 -11.49 24.72 -16.97
C LEU A 20 -10.56 24.90 -15.76
N GLN A 21 -10.86 24.22 -14.65
CA GLN A 21 -9.88 24.10 -13.56
C GLN A 21 -8.68 23.31 -14.11
N PRO A 22 -7.44 23.83 -14.04
CA PRO A 22 -6.27 23.04 -14.38
C PRO A 22 -6.24 21.86 -13.43
N VAL A 23 -6.44 20.65 -13.97
CA VAL A 23 -6.18 19.43 -13.23
C VAL A 23 -4.67 19.40 -13.04
N THR A 24 -4.19 19.93 -11.91
CA THR A 24 -2.82 19.70 -11.48
C THR A 24 -2.73 18.22 -11.22
N ILE A 25 -2.25 17.46 -12.21
CA ILE A 25 -1.87 16.07 -12.00
C ILE A 25 -0.79 16.13 -10.92
N ALA A 26 -1.13 15.74 -9.70
CA ALA A 26 -0.16 15.60 -8.63
C ALA A 26 0.91 14.63 -9.12
N ARG A 27 2.11 15.15 -9.38
CA ARG A 27 3.26 14.32 -9.77
C ARG A 27 3.99 13.92 -8.50
N ALA A 28 4.33 12.65 -8.45
CA ALA A 28 5.11 12.04 -7.40
C ALA A 28 6.60 12.13 -7.74
N ASP A 29 7.14 13.33 -7.89
CA ASP A 29 8.50 13.55 -8.37
C ASP A 29 9.39 14.29 -7.34
N GLY A 30 9.01 14.23 -6.06
CA GLY A 30 9.83 14.76 -4.97
C GLY A 30 11.16 14.02 -4.84
N GLY A 31 12.26 14.77 -4.71
CA GLY A 31 13.61 14.22 -4.58
C GLY A 31 14.17 13.68 -5.91
N PRO A 32 14.98 12.60 -5.90
CA PRO A 32 15.64 12.08 -7.10
C PRO A 32 14.71 11.29 -8.05
N HIS A 33 13.41 11.16 -7.72
CA HIS A 33 12.45 10.27 -8.38
C HIS A 33 11.56 10.96 -9.44
N GLY A 34 11.98 12.13 -9.91
CA GLY A 34 11.39 12.75 -11.10
C GLY A 34 12.00 14.12 -11.40
N GLY A 35 11.23 14.99 -12.05
CA GLY A 35 11.75 16.29 -12.50
C GLY A 35 12.84 16.21 -13.58
N TYR A 36 12.93 15.08 -14.30
CA TYR A 36 14.01 14.88 -15.26
C TYR A 36 13.90 15.82 -16.47
N SER A 37 14.94 16.63 -16.67
CA SER A 37 15.15 17.47 -17.84
C SER A 37 16.44 17.08 -18.53
N ALA A 38 16.69 17.57 -19.75
CA ALA A 38 17.88 17.24 -20.52
C ALA A 38 19.21 17.62 -19.82
N THR A 39 19.18 18.54 -18.85
CA THR A 39 20.34 19.02 -18.11
C THR A 39 20.30 18.68 -16.62
N THR A 40 19.39 17.79 -16.19
CA THR A 40 19.35 17.37 -14.78
C THR A 40 20.56 16.51 -14.43
N ASP A 41 21.10 16.72 -13.23
CA ASP A 41 22.14 15.86 -12.66
C ASP A 41 21.55 14.65 -11.90
N SER A 42 20.24 14.62 -11.66
CA SER A 42 19.59 13.57 -10.85
C SER A 42 19.76 12.17 -11.44
N CYS A 43 19.96 12.05 -12.76
CA CYS A 43 20.25 10.77 -13.41
C CYS A 43 21.53 10.13 -12.84
N ALA A 44 22.53 10.96 -12.49
CA ALA A 44 23.79 10.52 -11.90
C ALA A 44 23.67 10.17 -10.41
N ALA A 45 22.51 10.31 -9.77
CA ALA A 45 22.28 9.70 -8.46
C ALA A 45 22.19 8.17 -8.57
N CYS A 46 21.58 7.68 -9.66
CA CYS A 46 21.25 6.26 -9.83
C CYS A 46 22.07 5.56 -10.92
N HIS A 47 22.44 6.28 -11.98
CA HIS A 47 23.07 5.68 -13.16
C HIS A 47 24.53 6.10 -13.34
N ARG A 48 25.35 5.21 -13.92
CA ARG A 48 26.71 5.51 -14.41
C ARG A 48 26.87 4.94 -15.81
N ALA A 49 27.19 5.79 -16.78
CA ALA A 49 27.30 5.35 -18.17
C ALA A 49 28.46 4.37 -18.43
N HIS A 50 29.61 4.59 -17.80
CA HIS A 50 30.83 3.79 -18.08
C HIS A 50 31.33 2.97 -16.89
N THR A 51 30.81 3.22 -15.69
CA THR A 51 31.32 2.62 -14.44
C THR A 51 30.20 2.06 -13.57
N ALA A 52 29.10 1.64 -14.17
CA ALA A 52 27.99 1.03 -13.45
C ALA A 52 28.43 -0.28 -12.79
N GLY A 53 27.91 -0.51 -11.57
CA GLY A 53 28.15 -1.74 -10.81
C GLY A 53 27.16 -2.86 -11.12
N ALA A 54 26.05 -2.57 -11.81
CA ALA A 54 25.00 -3.54 -12.08
C ALA A 54 24.28 -3.32 -13.43
N PRO A 55 23.48 -4.31 -13.91
CA PRO A 55 22.66 -4.17 -15.10
C PRO A 55 21.77 -2.92 -15.06
N ARG A 56 21.38 -2.42 -16.24
CA ARG A 56 20.64 -1.14 -16.42
C ARG A 56 21.44 0.09 -15.96
N LEU A 57 22.76 -0.02 -16.00
CA LEU A 57 23.71 1.06 -15.70
C LEU A 57 23.58 1.60 -14.28
N LEU A 58 23.16 0.79 -13.31
CA LEU A 58 22.99 1.25 -11.92
C LEU A 58 24.36 1.48 -11.26
N ALA A 59 24.46 2.53 -10.46
CA ALA A 59 25.70 2.98 -9.82
C ALA A 59 26.19 2.04 -8.71
N PHE A 60 25.34 1.13 -8.23
CA PHE A 60 25.63 0.16 -7.17
C PHE A 60 25.46 -1.27 -7.67
N GLU A 61 25.87 -2.24 -6.86
CA GLU A 61 25.92 -3.67 -7.22
C GLU A 61 24.53 -4.32 -7.40
N SER A 62 23.47 -3.68 -6.93
CA SER A 62 22.09 -4.14 -7.15
C SER A 62 21.07 -2.99 -7.08
N GLU A 63 19.87 -3.22 -7.61
CA GLU A 63 18.74 -2.28 -7.47
C GLU A 63 18.39 -2.05 -5.99
N ARG A 64 18.32 -3.12 -5.20
CA ARG A 64 18.09 -3.03 -3.76
C ARG A 64 19.19 -2.23 -3.08
N GLY A 65 20.47 -2.55 -3.36
CA GLY A 65 21.61 -1.84 -2.82
C GLY A 65 21.58 -0.34 -3.13
N LEU A 66 21.23 0.03 -4.37
CA LEU A 66 21.03 1.43 -4.75
C LEU A 66 19.93 2.10 -3.92
N CYS A 67 18.74 1.50 -3.85
CA CYS A 67 17.60 2.10 -3.13
C CYS A 67 17.90 2.28 -1.63
N LEU A 68 18.57 1.30 -1.03
CA LEU A 68 18.93 1.29 0.39
C LEU A 68 20.02 2.31 0.75
N THR A 69 20.72 2.90 -0.22
CA THR A 69 21.63 4.02 0.06
C THR A 69 20.91 5.25 0.60
N CYS A 70 19.62 5.39 0.28
CA CYS A 70 18.76 6.47 0.77
C CYS A 70 17.69 5.96 1.74
N HIS A 71 17.08 4.81 1.44
CA HIS A 71 15.94 4.25 2.20
C HIS A 71 16.35 3.16 3.22
N GLY A 72 17.62 2.79 3.32
CA GLY A 72 18.09 1.79 4.29
C GLY A 72 18.40 2.40 5.65
N ALA A 73 18.75 1.55 6.62
CA ALA A 73 19.02 1.96 7.99
C ALA A 73 20.19 2.94 8.13
N ALA A 74 21.19 2.80 7.25
CA ALA A 74 22.32 3.73 7.15
C ALA A 74 22.06 4.86 6.14
N GLY A 75 20.98 4.78 5.36
CA GLY A 75 20.60 5.77 4.37
C GLY A 75 19.97 6.99 5.02
N ARG A 76 20.48 8.18 4.69
CA ARG A 76 19.92 9.47 5.18
C ARG A 76 19.34 10.32 4.05
N GLY A 77 19.28 9.76 2.84
CA GLY A 77 18.77 10.44 1.65
C GLY A 77 17.23 10.45 1.56
N ALA A 78 16.53 9.73 2.42
CA ALA A 78 15.07 9.69 2.48
C ALA A 78 14.55 9.71 3.92
N ASN A 79 13.29 10.13 4.10
CA ASN A 79 12.64 10.13 5.40
C ASN A 79 12.22 8.72 5.85
N THR A 80 12.21 7.74 4.95
CA THR A 80 11.73 6.40 5.26
C THR A 80 12.90 5.44 5.31
N ASP A 81 13.18 4.89 6.49
CA ASP A 81 14.01 3.70 6.65
C ASP A 81 13.11 2.48 6.51
N ILE A 82 13.15 1.85 5.33
CA ILE A 82 12.33 0.69 5.02
C ILE A 82 12.96 -0.62 5.50
N GLU A 83 14.20 -0.62 5.98
CA GLU A 83 14.80 -1.80 6.62
C GLU A 83 14.27 -1.97 8.03
N ASN A 84 14.24 -0.89 8.83
CA ASN A 84 13.68 -0.93 10.19
C ASN A 84 12.20 -0.55 10.27
N GLY A 85 11.61 -0.12 9.15
CA GLY A 85 10.21 0.28 9.09
C GLY A 85 9.94 1.53 9.92
N THR A 86 10.84 2.50 9.90
CA THR A 86 10.78 3.73 10.71
C THR A 86 10.84 5.00 9.86
N TYR A 87 10.13 6.03 10.30
CA TYR A 87 10.22 7.37 9.72
C TYR A 87 11.29 8.21 10.42
N HIS A 88 12.04 9.00 9.65
CA HIS A 88 13.05 9.95 10.11
C HIS A 88 12.66 11.36 9.69
N ALA A 89 12.31 12.19 10.65
CA ALA A 89 11.87 13.57 10.44
C ALA A 89 12.93 14.48 9.81
N ASN A 90 14.20 14.07 9.84
CA ASN A 90 15.33 14.78 9.26
C ASN A 90 16.04 13.99 8.14
N GLY A 91 15.36 13.01 7.52
CA GLY A 91 15.92 12.22 6.43
C GLY A 91 15.56 12.81 5.07
N GLY A 92 16.50 13.40 4.33
CA GLY A 92 16.35 13.77 2.92
C GLY A 92 15.35 14.89 2.54
N SER A 93 14.25 15.10 3.27
CA SER A 93 13.23 16.11 2.98
C SER A 93 12.44 16.51 4.23
N ASP A 94 11.80 17.70 4.23
CA ASP A 94 10.82 18.09 5.26
C ASP A 94 9.39 17.59 4.91
N VAL A 95 9.21 16.92 3.77
CA VAL A 95 7.92 16.39 3.33
C VAL A 95 7.40 15.36 4.34
N GLY A 96 6.32 15.72 5.01
CA GLY A 96 5.61 14.90 5.99
C GLY A 96 6.11 15.00 7.43
N LYS A 97 7.17 15.78 7.68
CA LYS A 97 7.70 16.07 9.03
C LYS A 97 6.69 16.68 9.99
N ALA A 98 5.79 17.52 9.47
CA ALA A 98 4.74 18.14 10.28
C ALA A 98 3.70 17.13 10.82
N ASN A 99 3.51 16.00 10.12
CA ASN A 99 2.42 15.07 10.37
C ASN A 99 2.88 13.65 10.75
N THR A 100 4.16 13.34 10.56
CA THR A 100 4.74 12.05 10.91
C THR A 100 5.77 12.26 12.02
N PRO A 101 5.52 11.77 13.25
CA PRO A 101 6.49 11.85 14.34
C PRO A 101 7.81 11.17 13.97
N ASP A 102 8.92 11.71 14.48
CA ASP A 102 10.21 11.06 14.32
C ASP A 102 10.20 9.67 14.98
N ASN A 103 10.78 8.69 14.31
CA ASN A 103 10.77 7.26 14.67
C ASN A 103 9.39 6.60 14.67
N ALA A 104 8.36 7.23 14.10
CA ALA A 104 7.07 6.59 13.93
C ALA A 104 7.19 5.34 13.01
N PRO A 105 6.45 4.25 13.29
CA PRO A 105 6.48 3.07 12.46
C PRO A 105 5.86 3.38 11.09
N LEU A 106 6.53 2.94 10.02
CA LEU A 106 6.02 3.05 8.67
C LEU A 106 4.83 2.11 8.48
N LEU A 107 3.77 2.62 7.88
CA LEU A 107 2.55 1.85 7.61
C LEU A 107 2.75 0.61 6.75
N GLY A 108 3.74 0.67 5.85
CA GLY A 108 4.11 -0.42 4.97
C GLY A 108 4.83 -1.56 5.70
N GLY A 109 5.27 -1.35 6.94
CA GLY A 109 6.17 -2.28 7.62
C GLY A 109 7.64 -2.03 7.29
N GLY A 110 8.51 -2.96 7.70
CA GLY A 110 9.95 -2.95 7.38
C GLY A 110 10.41 -4.27 6.76
N LEU A 111 11.63 -4.29 6.19
CA LEU A 111 12.19 -5.47 5.54
C LEU A 111 13.05 -6.35 6.47
N VAL A 112 13.61 -5.76 7.54
CA VAL A 112 14.51 -6.44 8.48
C VAL A 112 13.90 -6.41 9.88
N ASN A 113 13.54 -5.21 10.34
CA ASN A 113 12.85 -5.00 11.59
C ASN A 113 11.55 -4.23 11.36
N TYR A 114 10.60 -4.40 12.27
CA TYR A 114 9.41 -3.55 12.35
C TYR A 114 9.02 -3.38 13.82
N GLN A 115 8.81 -2.13 14.24
CA GLN A 115 8.54 -1.77 15.65
C GLN A 115 9.60 -2.34 16.62
N GLY A 116 10.87 -2.27 16.22
CA GLY A 116 12.01 -2.70 17.04
C GLY A 116 12.21 -4.22 17.17
N LYS A 117 11.46 -5.03 16.42
CA LYS A 117 11.58 -6.49 16.40
C LYS A 117 11.90 -7.01 15.00
N PRO A 118 12.63 -8.14 14.85
CA PRO A 118 12.82 -8.78 13.55
C PRO A 118 11.49 -9.12 12.89
N VAL A 119 11.44 -9.00 11.56
CA VAL A 119 10.27 -9.43 10.79
C VAL A 119 10.13 -10.95 10.80
N THR A 120 8.88 -11.44 10.79
CA THR A 120 8.54 -12.88 10.67
C THR A 120 8.08 -13.27 9.28
N SER A 121 7.65 -12.27 8.51
CA SER A 121 7.10 -12.39 7.17
C SER A 121 7.43 -11.11 6.41
N VAL A 122 7.86 -11.24 5.15
CA VAL A 122 8.33 -10.13 4.32
C VAL A 122 8.16 -10.46 2.83
N HIS A 123 7.80 -9.46 2.02
CA HIS A 123 8.05 -9.51 0.58
C HIS A 123 9.53 -9.28 0.31
N ASP A 124 10.27 -10.35 0.02
CA ASP A 124 11.69 -10.21 -0.27
C ASP A 124 11.94 -9.72 -1.70
N ALA A 125 12.23 -8.43 -1.80
CA ALA A 125 12.48 -7.70 -3.04
C ALA A 125 13.98 -7.63 -3.39
N ASP A 126 14.73 -8.68 -3.06
CA ASP A 126 16.16 -8.86 -3.36
C ASP A 126 16.45 -9.43 -4.77
N ASN A 127 15.43 -9.54 -5.62
CA ASN A 127 15.51 -10.15 -6.94
C ASN A 127 15.77 -11.66 -6.91
N SER A 128 15.41 -12.37 -5.82
CA SER A 128 15.44 -13.85 -5.75
C SER A 128 14.07 -14.51 -5.86
N THR A 129 13.00 -13.84 -5.41
CA THR A 129 11.63 -14.39 -5.40
C THR A 129 11.05 -14.47 -6.81
N THR A 130 10.76 -15.67 -7.31
CA THR A 130 10.35 -15.89 -8.71
C THR A 130 8.86 -16.12 -8.93
N ALA A 131 8.09 -16.39 -7.87
CA ALA A 131 6.70 -16.80 -7.95
C ALA A 131 5.87 -16.22 -6.80
N ALA A 132 4.57 -16.06 -7.04
CA ALA A 132 3.61 -15.57 -6.04
C ALA A 132 2.46 -16.57 -5.84
N TRP A 133 1.97 -16.66 -4.61
CA TRP A 133 0.79 -17.44 -4.26
C TRP A 133 -0.45 -16.86 -4.93
N GLY A 134 -1.23 -17.72 -5.60
CA GLY A 134 -2.49 -17.32 -6.22
C GLY A 134 -2.35 -16.44 -7.46
N ASN A 135 -1.17 -16.46 -8.10
CA ASN A 135 -0.88 -15.74 -9.33
C ASN A 135 -1.49 -16.46 -10.55
N GLY A 136 -2.73 -16.14 -10.92
CA GLY A 136 -3.47 -16.83 -11.97
C GLY A 136 -3.76 -18.31 -11.68
N VAL A 137 -3.49 -18.78 -10.47
CA VAL A 137 -3.63 -20.17 -10.02
C VAL A 137 -4.46 -20.27 -8.75
N ASN A 138 -4.88 -21.49 -8.42
CA ASN A 138 -5.62 -21.79 -7.20
C ASN A 138 -4.88 -21.29 -5.94
N ARG A 139 -5.66 -20.99 -4.90
CA ARG A 139 -5.10 -20.63 -3.58
C ARG A 139 -4.25 -21.76 -3.03
N GLY A 140 -3.17 -21.40 -2.36
CA GLY A 140 -2.22 -22.38 -1.85
C GLY A 140 -1.41 -23.08 -2.96
N ALA A 141 -1.40 -22.53 -4.18
CA ALA A 141 -0.42 -22.81 -5.22
C ALA A 141 0.31 -21.52 -5.64
N THR A 142 1.53 -21.64 -6.15
CA THR A 142 2.33 -20.54 -6.68
C THR A 142 2.41 -20.60 -8.20
N ALA A 143 2.60 -19.43 -8.83
CA ALA A 143 3.00 -19.36 -10.24
C ALA A 143 3.99 -18.22 -10.47
N ASN A 144 4.81 -18.37 -11.51
CA ASN A 144 5.91 -17.47 -11.83
C ASN A 144 5.43 -16.04 -12.10
N LEU A 145 6.21 -15.08 -11.63
CA LEU A 145 6.04 -13.67 -11.93
C LEU A 145 6.38 -13.41 -13.41
N SER A 146 5.49 -12.71 -14.12
CA SER A 146 5.63 -12.41 -15.55
C SER A 146 6.75 -11.41 -15.85
N ALA A 147 7.10 -10.56 -14.88
CA ALA A 147 8.11 -9.52 -15.02
C ALA A 147 9.52 -9.96 -14.57
N GLY A 148 9.70 -11.25 -14.27
CA GLY A 148 10.90 -11.77 -13.62
C GLY A 148 10.81 -11.70 -12.10
N ASN A 149 11.96 -11.74 -11.43
CA ASN A 149 12.02 -11.86 -9.97
C ASN A 149 11.53 -10.57 -9.28
N LEU A 150 10.94 -10.72 -8.09
CA LEU A 150 10.45 -9.62 -7.28
C LEU A 150 11.59 -8.70 -6.88
N SER A 151 11.41 -7.41 -7.15
CA SER A 151 12.36 -6.34 -6.90
C SER A 151 11.61 -5.09 -6.44
N CYS A 152 12.33 -4.06 -5.95
CA CYS A 152 11.70 -2.81 -5.51
C CYS A 152 10.91 -2.18 -6.66
N SER A 153 11.46 -2.23 -7.88
CA SER A 153 10.84 -1.71 -9.10
C SER A 153 9.72 -2.58 -9.67
N SER A 154 9.39 -3.70 -9.02
CA SER A 154 8.20 -4.50 -9.36
C SER A 154 6.91 -3.79 -8.92
N CYS A 155 6.95 -3.05 -7.81
CA CYS A 155 5.82 -2.28 -7.27
C CYS A 155 6.03 -0.77 -7.44
N HIS A 156 7.26 -0.28 -7.32
CA HIS A 156 7.57 1.15 -7.41
C HIS A 156 8.12 1.54 -8.78
N ASN A 157 7.92 2.79 -9.19
CA ASN A 157 8.53 3.40 -10.35
C ASN A 157 9.56 4.45 -9.89
N PRO A 158 10.87 4.15 -9.93
CA PRO A 158 11.90 5.10 -9.50
C PRO A 158 11.97 6.34 -10.39
N HIS A 159 11.33 6.32 -11.58
CA HIS A 159 11.23 7.47 -12.48
C HIS A 159 9.97 8.31 -12.27
N GLY A 160 9.19 8.05 -11.22
CA GLY A 160 7.97 8.77 -10.91
C GLY A 160 6.71 8.01 -11.31
N SER A 161 5.58 8.29 -10.66
CA SER A 161 4.27 7.77 -11.04
C SER A 161 3.18 8.81 -10.79
N ALA A 162 1.94 8.52 -11.21
CA ALA A 162 0.78 9.34 -10.83
C ALA A 162 0.42 9.18 -9.34
N ASN A 163 1.11 8.27 -8.62
CA ASN A 163 0.96 8.02 -7.20
C ASN A 163 2.15 8.55 -6.39
N TYR A 164 1.93 9.35 -5.34
CA TYR A 164 2.99 10.01 -4.55
C TYR A 164 3.95 9.05 -3.84
N ARG A 165 3.53 7.79 -3.63
CA ARG A 165 4.38 6.69 -3.13
C ARG A 165 5.07 5.90 -4.26
N LEU A 166 5.08 6.46 -5.47
CA LEU A 166 5.72 5.90 -6.66
C LEU A 166 5.13 4.57 -7.12
N ILE A 167 3.89 4.23 -6.76
CA ILE A 167 3.30 2.95 -7.13
C ILE A 167 3.09 2.87 -8.65
N ARG A 168 3.56 1.79 -9.27
CA ARG A 168 3.39 1.54 -10.71
C ARG A 168 1.91 1.41 -11.06
N THR A 169 1.56 1.85 -12.27
CA THR A 169 0.22 1.67 -12.85
C THR A 169 0.04 0.31 -13.50
N VAL A 170 1.11 -0.46 -13.66
CA VAL A 170 1.10 -1.85 -14.13
C VAL A 170 2.12 -2.66 -13.33
N VAL A 171 1.66 -3.74 -12.72
CA VAL A 171 2.46 -4.69 -11.93
C VAL A 171 2.15 -6.09 -12.44
N ASN A 172 3.19 -6.89 -12.72
CA ASN A 172 3.02 -8.28 -13.18
C ASN A 172 2.04 -8.43 -14.37
N GLY A 173 2.07 -7.47 -15.31
CA GLY A 173 1.17 -7.43 -16.47
C GLY A 173 -0.26 -6.98 -16.19
N ASN A 174 -0.62 -6.73 -14.92
CA ASN A 174 -1.95 -6.34 -14.49
C ASN A 174 -2.03 -4.84 -14.19
N PRO A 175 -3.13 -4.15 -14.56
CA PRO A 175 -3.32 -2.75 -14.24
C PRO A 175 -3.48 -2.56 -12.73
N VAL A 176 -2.81 -1.54 -12.21
CA VAL A 176 -2.87 -1.13 -10.81
C VAL A 176 -3.40 0.30 -10.76
N SER A 177 -4.43 0.50 -9.92
CA SER A 177 -5.03 1.80 -9.68
C SER A 177 -5.15 2.00 -8.19
N VAL A 178 -4.29 2.86 -7.65
CA VAL A 178 -4.35 3.28 -6.25
C VAL A 178 -4.73 4.75 -6.25
N ALA A 179 -5.97 5.03 -5.86
CA ALA A 179 -6.42 6.41 -5.76
C ALA A 179 -5.47 7.20 -4.85
N GLN A 180 -5.20 8.43 -5.25
CA GLN A 180 -4.48 9.36 -4.40
C GLN A 180 -5.48 9.87 -3.38
N VAL A 181 -5.27 9.51 -2.12
CA VAL A 181 -5.78 10.35 -1.05
C VAL A 181 -4.76 11.47 -0.96
N ASP A 182 -5.16 12.66 -1.36
CA ASP A 182 -4.33 13.81 -1.12
C ASP A 182 -4.26 14.01 0.40
N GLU A 183 -3.13 13.69 1.02
CA GLU A 183 -2.81 14.07 2.41
C GLU A 183 -2.64 15.60 2.57
N GLY A 184 -3.05 16.37 1.56
CA GLY A 184 -2.74 17.77 1.38
C GLY A 184 -1.24 18.00 1.20
N ASN A 185 -0.82 19.21 1.55
CA ASN A 185 0.59 19.64 1.57
C ASN A 185 1.46 18.87 2.59
N ALA A 186 0.88 18.06 3.47
CA ALA A 186 1.59 17.47 4.59
C ALA A 186 1.39 15.94 4.61
N LYS A 187 2.29 15.24 3.92
CA LYS A 187 2.29 13.79 3.79
C LYS A 187 2.38 13.08 5.16
N ASN A 188 1.80 11.90 5.29
CA ASN A 188 1.85 11.08 6.49
C ASN A 188 2.33 9.66 6.16
N TYR A 189 3.34 9.20 6.88
CA TYR A 189 3.94 7.87 6.67
C TYR A 189 3.62 6.89 7.80
N ALA A 190 2.94 7.34 8.86
CA ALA A 190 2.57 6.56 10.04
C ALA A 190 1.05 6.47 10.29
N GLN A 191 0.23 7.22 9.53
CA GLN A 191 -1.24 7.17 9.58
C GLN A 191 -1.84 7.08 8.19
N GLU A 192 -2.96 6.38 8.08
CA GLU A 192 -3.40 5.81 6.83
C GLU A 192 -4.22 6.73 5.94
N ASN A 193 -3.62 7.03 4.77
CA ASN A 193 -4.25 7.74 3.67
C ASN A 193 -3.92 7.06 2.34
N TRP A 194 -4.25 5.78 2.23
CA TRP A 194 -4.23 5.07 0.95
C TRP A 194 -5.61 5.20 0.30
N GLY A 195 -5.65 5.36 -1.01
CA GLY A 195 -6.93 5.51 -1.69
C GLY A 195 -7.59 4.19 -2.04
N ALA A 196 -8.88 4.27 -2.39
CA ALA A 196 -9.62 3.19 -3.04
C ALA A 196 -8.81 2.55 -4.19
N GLY A 197 -9.00 1.24 -4.38
CA GLY A 197 -8.29 0.47 -5.40
C GLY A 197 -6.94 -0.10 -4.96
N TYR A 198 -6.49 0.15 -3.71
CA TYR A 198 -5.23 -0.41 -3.19
C TYR A 198 -5.09 -1.93 -3.36
N SER A 199 -6.18 -2.69 -3.24
CA SER A 199 -6.17 -4.15 -3.45
C SER A 199 -5.77 -4.56 -4.88
N SER A 200 -5.86 -3.67 -5.88
CA SER A 200 -5.35 -3.91 -7.24
C SER A 200 -3.84 -4.12 -7.28
N LEU A 201 -3.08 -3.44 -6.41
CA LEU A 201 -1.63 -3.63 -6.29
C LEU A 201 -1.29 -5.04 -5.82
N CYS A 202 -1.96 -5.53 -4.78
CA CYS A 202 -1.71 -6.85 -4.23
C CYS A 202 -2.21 -7.97 -5.16
N SER A 203 -3.41 -7.79 -5.73
CA SER A 203 -4.04 -8.79 -6.60
C SER A 203 -3.39 -8.90 -7.98
N ALA A 204 -2.53 -7.94 -8.37
CA ALA A 204 -1.67 -8.07 -9.54
C ALA A 204 -0.78 -9.32 -9.50
N CYS A 205 -0.43 -9.82 -8.31
CA CYS A 205 0.27 -11.08 -8.10
C CYS A 205 -0.57 -12.10 -7.32
N HIS A 206 -1.46 -11.68 -6.43
CA HIS A 206 -2.27 -12.54 -5.56
C HIS A 206 -3.72 -12.68 -6.05
N SER A 207 -3.92 -12.78 -7.36
CA SER A 207 -5.24 -12.68 -8.01
C SER A 207 -6.32 -13.58 -7.41
N SER A 208 -6.00 -14.82 -7.00
CA SER A 208 -7.00 -15.74 -6.43
C SER A 208 -7.46 -15.37 -5.01
N TYR A 209 -6.78 -14.42 -4.36
CA TYR A 209 -7.17 -13.89 -3.05
C TYR A 209 -8.08 -12.66 -3.15
N LEU A 210 -8.22 -12.05 -4.33
CA LEU A 210 -9.15 -10.94 -4.55
C LEU A 210 -10.59 -11.44 -4.62
N VAL A 211 -11.34 -11.28 -3.53
CA VAL A 211 -12.77 -11.60 -3.48
C VAL A 211 -13.56 -10.36 -3.09
N THR A 212 -14.37 -9.87 -4.03
CA THR A 212 -15.22 -8.68 -3.86
C THR A 212 -16.71 -9.00 -3.84
N SER A 213 -17.08 -10.28 -3.90
CA SER A 213 -18.48 -10.72 -3.93
C SER A 213 -19.16 -10.53 -2.57
N LYS A 214 -20.39 -9.98 -2.58
CA LYS A 214 -21.21 -9.82 -1.36
C LYS A 214 -21.55 -11.21 -0.78
N GLY A 215 -21.42 -11.35 0.55
CA GLY A 215 -21.71 -12.60 1.26
C GLY A 215 -20.56 -13.62 1.29
N SER A 216 -19.43 -13.34 0.61
CA SER A 216 -18.22 -14.12 0.79
C SER A 216 -17.78 -14.08 2.25
N GLY A 217 -17.57 -15.26 2.85
CA GLY A 217 -17.27 -15.38 4.27
C GLY A 217 -18.49 -15.74 5.12
N SER A 218 -19.70 -15.41 4.65
CA SER A 218 -20.97 -15.58 5.37
C SER A 218 -21.83 -16.75 4.88
N ASN A 219 -21.58 -17.26 3.67
CA ASN A 219 -22.24 -18.47 3.17
C ASN A 219 -21.26 -19.37 2.40
N MET A 220 -21.59 -20.66 2.33
CA MET A 220 -20.80 -21.68 1.61
C MET A 220 -21.02 -21.63 0.09
N THR A 221 -22.00 -20.85 -0.37
CA THR A 221 -22.57 -20.93 -1.73
C THR A 221 -21.65 -20.37 -2.83
N LEU A 222 -20.62 -19.60 -2.48
CA LEU A 222 -19.95 -18.71 -3.45
C LEU A 222 -18.57 -19.10 -3.95
N LEU A 223 -17.94 -20.23 -3.58
CA LEU A 223 -16.49 -20.40 -3.88
C LEU A 223 -16.12 -21.76 -4.50
N GLN A 224 -16.02 -21.76 -5.84
CA GLN A 224 -15.44 -22.82 -6.68
C GLN A 224 -13.89 -22.90 -6.62
N THR A 225 -13.21 -22.20 -5.70
CA THR A 225 -11.73 -22.11 -5.68
C THR A 225 -11.10 -22.33 -4.30
N GLY A 226 -11.61 -23.29 -3.51
CA GLY A 226 -10.85 -23.86 -2.39
C GLY A 226 -11.07 -23.24 -1.00
N GLY A 227 -12.25 -22.67 -0.71
CA GLY A 227 -12.69 -22.37 0.66
C GLY A 227 -13.35 -21.01 0.86
N THR A 228 -13.95 -20.80 2.04
CA THR A 228 -14.65 -19.57 2.46
C THR A 228 -13.67 -18.50 2.94
N THR A 229 -13.76 -17.27 2.43
CA THR A 229 -12.84 -16.15 2.78
C THR A 229 -13.59 -14.84 3.02
N HIS A 230 -12.96 -13.91 3.73
CA HIS A 230 -13.49 -12.57 3.90
C HIS A 230 -13.43 -11.78 2.59
N ARG A 231 -14.46 -10.96 2.34
CA ARG A 231 -14.47 -10.04 1.20
C ARG A 231 -13.51 -8.86 1.42
N VAL A 232 -12.82 -8.41 0.38
CA VAL A 232 -12.09 -7.12 0.37
C VAL A 232 -12.77 -6.12 -0.59
N ASP A 233 -12.29 -4.88 -0.58
CA ASP A 233 -12.88 -3.75 -1.30
C ASP A 233 -14.37 -3.60 -0.96
N MET A 234 -14.65 -3.61 0.34
CA MET A 234 -15.98 -3.37 0.90
C MET A 234 -15.97 -2.17 1.84
N ASN A 235 -17.04 -1.39 1.81
CA ASN A 235 -17.24 -0.34 2.80
C ASN A 235 -17.28 -0.96 4.19
N TYR A 236 -16.60 -0.30 5.12
CA TYR A 236 -16.62 -0.69 6.52
C TYR A 236 -18.04 -0.59 7.11
N LYS A 237 -18.76 0.48 6.79
CA LYS A 237 -20.19 0.61 7.12
C LYS A 237 -21.03 -0.21 6.14
N TYR A 238 -21.35 -1.43 6.54
CA TYR A 238 -22.23 -2.30 5.78
C TYR A 238 -23.66 -2.30 6.37
N ALA A 239 -24.64 -1.83 5.59
CA ALA A 239 -26.06 -1.92 5.92
C ALA A 239 -26.49 -3.41 5.87
N GLY A 240 -26.40 -4.10 7.01
CA GLY A 240 -26.71 -5.52 7.12
C GLY A 240 -26.00 -6.27 8.24
N MET A 241 -25.07 -5.65 8.98
CA MET A 241 -24.69 -6.17 10.30
C MET A 241 -25.82 -5.83 11.29
N GLU A 242 -26.43 -6.84 11.89
CA GLU A 242 -27.58 -6.74 12.80
C GLU A 242 -27.38 -5.78 14.00
N SER A 243 -26.18 -5.24 14.25
CA SER A 243 -25.99 -4.26 15.33
C SER A 243 -25.72 -2.82 14.89
N GLY A 244 -25.58 -2.48 13.61
CA GLY A 244 -25.53 -1.08 13.16
C GLY A 244 -24.48 -0.15 13.81
N THR A 245 -23.51 -0.67 14.58
CA THR A 245 -22.67 0.14 15.48
C THR A 245 -21.19 -0.22 15.47
N ASN A 246 -20.71 -1.06 14.56
CA ASN A 246 -19.27 -1.23 14.42
C ASN A 246 -18.70 0.11 13.87
N GLN A 247 -18.09 0.90 14.76
CA GLN A 247 -17.40 2.16 14.47
C GLN A 247 -15.97 1.86 14.00
N ASN A 248 -15.41 2.66 13.10
CA ASN A 248 -14.15 2.37 12.40
C ASN A 248 -13.07 1.88 13.39
N PRO A 249 -12.39 0.73 13.18
CA PRO A 249 -11.31 0.26 14.05
C PRO A 249 -10.14 1.27 14.17
N GLU A 250 -10.02 2.26 13.29
CA GLU A 250 -9.12 3.41 13.45
C GLU A 250 -9.61 4.43 14.50
N THR A 251 -10.92 4.49 14.74
CA THR A 251 -11.58 5.45 15.65
C THR A 251 -11.94 4.85 17.00
N VAL A 252 -12.36 3.58 17.01
CA VAL A 252 -12.63 2.80 18.22
C VAL A 252 -11.90 1.48 18.06
N GLY A 253 -10.60 1.53 18.37
CA GLY A 253 -9.75 0.35 18.39
C GLY A 253 -10.22 -0.68 19.42
N TYR A 254 -9.67 -1.88 19.35
CA TYR A 254 -9.89 -2.93 20.33
C TYR A 254 -8.62 -3.15 21.14
N GLN A 255 -8.69 -3.01 22.46
CA GLN A 255 -7.52 -3.15 23.36
C GLN A 255 -6.31 -2.33 22.90
N SER A 256 -6.55 -1.07 22.53
CA SER A 256 -5.55 -0.12 22.01
C SER A 256 -4.98 -0.45 20.62
N TYR A 257 -5.48 -1.49 19.95
CA TYR A 257 -5.14 -1.77 18.56
C TYR A 257 -6.16 -1.18 17.60
N THR A 258 -5.64 -0.50 16.59
CA THR A 258 -6.41 -0.02 15.44
C THR A 258 -5.93 -0.72 14.18
N LEU A 259 -6.82 -0.82 13.18
CA LEU A 259 -6.46 -1.34 11.87
C LEU A 259 -6.78 -0.31 10.79
N PRO A 260 -5.91 -0.18 9.79
CA PRO A 260 -6.13 0.81 8.76
C PRO A 260 -7.24 0.52 7.79
N LEU A 261 -7.89 1.56 7.30
CA LEU A 261 -8.82 1.49 6.19
C LEU A 261 -8.33 2.38 5.04
N ALA A 262 -8.60 1.96 3.81
CA ALA A 262 -8.36 2.83 2.66
C ALA A 262 -9.46 3.89 2.59
N GLN A 263 -9.10 5.15 2.38
CA GLN A 263 -10.07 6.23 2.22
C GLN A 263 -10.56 6.25 0.77
N SER A 264 -11.86 6.46 0.54
CA SER A 264 -12.40 6.61 -0.81
C SER A 264 -12.68 8.09 -1.12
N GLY A 265 -11.62 8.81 -1.46
CA GLY A 265 -11.67 10.20 -1.90
C GLY A 265 -11.00 11.18 -0.93
N PRO A 266 -10.99 12.48 -1.26
CA PRO A 266 -10.35 13.54 -0.47
C PRO A 266 -11.18 13.96 0.75
N ASP A 267 -12.42 13.48 0.88
CA ASP A 267 -13.31 13.89 1.96
C ASP A 267 -13.03 13.08 3.23
N ALA A 268 -12.98 13.75 4.38
CA ALA A 268 -12.92 13.16 5.72
C ALA A 268 -14.14 12.30 6.12
N ASP A 269 -14.99 11.92 5.15
CA ASP A 269 -16.15 11.07 5.37
C ASP A 269 -15.72 9.61 5.54
N THR A 270 -15.36 9.28 6.79
CA THR A 270 -15.01 7.93 7.24
C THR A 270 -16.09 6.87 6.97
N SER A 271 -17.33 7.27 6.64
CA SER A 271 -18.38 6.32 6.24
C SER A 271 -18.08 5.62 4.92
N LYS A 272 -17.21 6.21 4.10
CA LYS A 272 -16.79 5.66 2.81
C LYS A 272 -15.45 4.91 2.89
N ASN A 273 -14.87 4.73 4.07
CA ASN A 273 -13.64 3.97 4.24
C ASN A 273 -13.84 2.49 3.86
N ILE A 274 -12.83 1.91 3.22
CA ILE A 274 -12.86 0.62 2.57
C ILE A 274 -11.87 -0.33 3.25
N VAL A 275 -12.33 -1.55 3.53
CA VAL A 275 -11.47 -2.66 3.94
C VAL A 275 -10.72 -3.18 2.73
N THR A 276 -9.39 -3.12 2.75
CA THR A 276 -8.51 -3.58 1.66
C THR A 276 -7.53 -4.63 2.16
N CYS A 277 -6.69 -5.19 1.28
CA CYS A 277 -5.61 -6.07 1.70
C CYS A 277 -4.69 -5.42 2.77
N ALA A 278 -4.38 -4.12 2.61
CA ALA A 278 -3.50 -3.40 3.52
C ALA A 278 -4.11 -3.13 4.91
N THR A 279 -5.43 -3.33 5.07
CA THR A 279 -6.09 -3.28 6.37
C THR A 279 -5.55 -4.35 7.31
N CYS A 280 -5.32 -5.55 6.78
CA CYS A 280 -4.84 -6.69 7.57
C CYS A 280 -3.34 -6.93 7.38
N HIS A 281 -2.80 -6.61 6.20
CA HIS A 281 -1.44 -6.95 5.82
C HIS A 281 -0.53 -5.71 5.73
N ALA A 282 0.73 -5.88 6.12
CA ALA A 282 1.81 -4.97 5.76
C ALA A 282 2.23 -5.21 4.30
N ALA A 283 2.63 -4.16 3.59
CA ALA A 283 3.05 -4.26 2.19
C ALA A 283 4.50 -4.77 2.05
N HIS A 284 5.37 -4.43 3.01
CA HIS A 284 6.75 -4.89 3.07
C HIS A 284 6.87 -6.11 3.99
N GLY A 285 7.01 -5.89 5.31
CA GLY A 285 7.16 -6.95 6.29
C GLY A 285 6.66 -6.54 7.67
N THR A 286 6.38 -7.54 8.50
CA THR A 286 5.78 -7.36 9.83
C THR A 286 6.57 -8.18 10.85
N SER A 287 6.60 -7.72 12.10
CA SER A 287 7.16 -8.46 13.22
C SER A 287 6.12 -9.32 13.97
N ALA A 288 4.88 -9.38 13.45
CA ALA A 288 3.80 -10.14 14.04
C ALA A 288 4.11 -11.64 14.15
N GLN A 289 3.83 -12.26 15.29
CA GLN A 289 4.11 -13.66 15.56
C GLN A 289 2.87 -14.54 15.37
N MET A 290 3.09 -15.79 14.97
CA MET A 290 2.07 -16.83 14.97
C MET A 290 2.49 -17.96 15.89
N THR A 291 1.79 -18.11 17.01
CA THR A 291 2.02 -19.12 18.04
C THR A 291 0.72 -19.87 18.37
N GLY A 292 0.85 -21.03 19.03
CA GLY A 292 -0.30 -21.83 19.45
C GLY A 292 -1.27 -22.16 18.31
N LEU A 293 -2.56 -21.88 18.50
CA LEU A 293 -3.60 -22.19 17.51
C LEU A 293 -3.44 -21.44 16.17
N ALA A 294 -2.83 -20.26 16.19
CA ALA A 294 -2.58 -19.49 14.98
C ALA A 294 -1.51 -20.15 14.08
N ASN A 295 -0.65 -20.95 14.71
CA ASN A 295 0.45 -21.73 14.14
C ASN A 295 0.03 -23.19 13.86
N SER A 296 -0.94 -23.73 14.62
CA SER A 296 -1.45 -25.09 14.42
C SER A 296 -2.51 -25.15 13.31
N GLY A 297 -2.08 -25.39 12.08
CA GLY A 297 -2.98 -25.73 11.00
C GLY A 297 -2.24 -26.01 9.71
N ALA A 298 -2.52 -27.14 9.08
CA ALA A 298 -2.32 -27.31 7.65
C ALA A 298 -3.31 -26.38 6.94
N LEU A 299 -3.00 -25.09 6.90
CA LEU A 299 -3.75 -24.11 6.13
C LEU A 299 -3.53 -24.43 4.64
N PRO A 300 -4.53 -24.18 3.77
CA PRO A 300 -4.32 -24.22 2.33
C PRO A 300 -3.23 -23.20 1.97
N GLY A 301 -2.07 -23.71 1.53
CA GLY A 301 -0.84 -22.94 1.37
C GLY A 301 0.11 -23.19 2.54
N ARG A 302 1.21 -23.88 2.26
CA ARG A 302 2.27 -24.19 3.23
C ARG A 302 3.07 -22.93 3.55
N THR A 303 2.48 -21.99 4.28
CA THR A 303 3.27 -21.05 5.06
C THR A 303 3.87 -21.86 6.21
N SER A 304 5.16 -21.69 6.51
CA SER A 304 5.72 -22.29 7.71
C SER A 304 4.89 -21.83 8.90
N ALA A 305 4.75 -22.68 9.90
CA ALA A 305 3.83 -22.47 11.02
C ALA A 305 4.12 -21.17 11.82
N SER A 306 5.29 -20.56 11.64
CA SER A 306 5.74 -19.26 12.18
C SER A 306 5.51 -18.03 11.28
N ASP A 307 5.12 -18.20 10.01
CA ASP A 307 4.93 -17.10 9.06
C ASP A 307 3.57 -16.43 9.31
N SER A 308 3.60 -15.13 9.61
CA SER A 308 2.42 -14.31 9.85
C SER A 308 1.65 -13.96 8.60
N ALA A 309 2.13 -14.35 7.41
CA ALA A 309 1.57 -13.97 6.11
C ALA A 309 1.34 -12.45 6.03
N LEU A 310 2.33 -11.69 6.48
CA LEU A 310 2.34 -10.22 6.55
C LEU A 310 1.26 -9.59 7.44
N LEU A 311 0.59 -10.34 8.32
CA LEU A 311 -0.43 -9.77 9.19
C LEU A 311 0.13 -8.69 10.13
N ARG A 312 -0.66 -7.64 10.36
CA ARG A 312 -0.27 -6.51 11.23
C ARG A 312 -0.20 -6.85 12.71
N LEU A 313 -0.89 -7.92 13.15
CA LEU A 313 -1.03 -8.27 14.57
C LEU A 313 -0.77 -9.76 14.79
N ASP A 314 -0.19 -10.05 15.95
CA ASP A 314 0.09 -11.41 16.42
C ASP A 314 -1.18 -12.28 16.40
N ASN A 315 -1.00 -13.57 16.14
CA ASN A 315 -2.01 -14.62 16.35
C ASN A 315 -3.36 -14.34 15.68
N ARG A 316 -3.34 -13.75 14.47
CA ARG A 316 -4.54 -13.34 13.71
C ARG A 316 -5.39 -12.29 14.43
N GLY A 317 -4.79 -11.51 15.33
CA GLY A 317 -5.46 -10.47 16.12
C GLY A 317 -6.19 -9.43 15.26
N VAL A 318 -5.80 -9.27 13.99
CA VAL A 318 -6.52 -8.43 13.02
C VAL A 318 -8.01 -8.78 12.91
N CYS A 319 -8.34 -10.07 13.05
CA CYS A 319 -9.73 -10.53 13.00
C CYS A 319 -10.48 -10.04 14.25
N GLN A 320 -9.85 -10.15 15.42
CA GLN A 320 -10.46 -9.78 16.68
C GLN A 320 -10.70 -8.27 16.79
N VAL A 321 -9.80 -7.44 16.26
CA VAL A 321 -10.00 -5.98 16.24
C VAL A 321 -11.28 -5.58 15.48
N CYS A 322 -11.61 -6.30 14.41
CA CYS A 322 -12.82 -6.05 13.63
C CYS A 322 -14.07 -6.77 14.18
N HIS A 323 -13.94 -8.03 14.61
CA HIS A 323 -15.08 -8.86 14.97
C HIS A 323 -15.50 -8.73 16.45
N GLN A 324 -14.57 -8.38 17.34
CA GLN A 324 -14.81 -8.06 18.76
C GLN A 324 -15.72 -9.06 19.51
N GLN A 325 -15.63 -10.36 19.19
CA GLN A 325 -16.58 -11.41 19.66
C GLN A 325 -16.40 -11.82 21.15
N GLY A 326 -15.58 -11.09 21.91
CA GLY A 326 -15.39 -11.31 23.36
C GLY A 326 -15.87 -10.15 24.23
N VAL A 327 -16.64 -9.22 23.66
CA VAL A 327 -17.05 -7.94 24.31
C VAL A 327 -18.57 -7.75 24.25
N ARG A 328 -19.32 -8.79 23.87
CA ARG A 328 -20.79 -8.81 23.92
C ARG A 328 -21.26 -9.70 25.06
#